data_AF-A0A7Y4R8I8-F1
#
_entry.id   AF-A0A7Y4R8I8-F1
#
_cell.length_a   1.000
_cell.length_b   1.000
_cell.length_c   1.000
_cell.angle_alpha   90.00
_cell.angle_beta   90.00
_cell.angle_gamma   90.00
#
_symmetry.space_group_name_H-M   'P 1'
#
loop_
_entity.id
_entity.type
_entity.pdbx_description
1 polymer ?
#
loop_
_entity_poly.entity_id
_entity_poly.type
_entity_poly.pdbx_seq_one_letter_code
_entity_poly.pdbx_strand_id
1 'polypeptide(L)' 'MEPTAELIDDIYREKVLRARKMTVEEKLLAGPRLFEFACRIMREGIRMQHADFDDAAVEDELRRRLAIARRLEELA' A
#
# COMPACT_ATOMS: atom_id res chain seq x y z
N MET A 1 0.74 15.43 -19.20
CA MET A 1 0.32 14.57 -20.32
C MET A 1 -0.51 13.45 -19.75
N GLU A 2 -1.69 13.21 -20.30
CA GLU A 2 -2.47 12.02 -19.95
C GLU A 2 -1.87 10.79 -20.63
N PRO A 3 -1.81 9.63 -19.96
CA PRO A 3 -1.33 8.39 -20.57
C PRO A 3 -2.28 7.92 -21.67
N THR A 4 -1.72 7.34 -22.74
CA THR A 4 -2.51 6.79 -23.85
C THR A 4 -3.25 5.52 -23.42
N ALA A 5 -4.37 5.20 -24.07
CA ALA A 5 -5.10 3.96 -23.82
C ALA A 5 -4.22 2.71 -24.05
N GLU A 6 -3.38 2.75 -25.09
CA GLU A 6 -2.42 1.68 -25.39
C GLU A 6 -1.45 1.44 -24.22
N LEU A 7 -0.90 2.51 -23.63
CA LEU A 7 0.00 2.40 -22.48
C LEU A 7 -0.72 1.80 -21.25
N ILE A 8 -1.98 2.16 -21.02
CA ILE A 8 -2.77 1.61 -19.91
C ILE A 8 -2.98 0.09 -20.10
N ASP A 9 -3.34 -0.33 -21.31
CA ASP A 9 -3.55 -1.74 -21.64
C ASP A 9 -2.26 -2.55 -21.52
N ASP A 10 -1.13 -2.00 -21.95
CA ASP A 10 0.18 -2.64 -21.82
C ASP A 10 0.58 -2.83 -20.35
N ILE A 11 0.40 -1.80 -19.52
CA ILE A 11 0.65 -1.88 -18.07
C ILE A 11 -0.25 -2.95 -17.44
N TYR A 12 -1.52 -3.00 -17.82
CA TYR A 12 -2.46 -3.99 -17.31
C TYR A 12 -2.05 -5.41 -17.74
N ARG A 13 -1.72 -5.61 -19.01
CA ARG A 13 -1.25 -6.88 -19.55
C ARG A 13 0.01 -7.36 -18.82
N GLU A 14 0.97 -6.48 -18.57
CA GLU A 14 2.18 -6.81 -17.83
C GLU A 14 1.87 -7.29 -16.41
N LYS A 15 0.99 -6.58 -15.69
CA LYS A 15 0.55 -6.97 -14.34
C LYS A 15 -0.10 -8.36 -14.33
N VAL A 16 -0.95 -8.66 -15.30
CA VAL A 16 -1.59 -9.98 -15.44
C VAL A 16 -0.56 -11.07 -15.72
N LEU A 17 0.37 -10.85 -16.65
CA LEU A 17 1.41 -11.81 -16.98
C LEU A 17 2.35 -12.07 -15.79
N ARG A 18 2.67 -11.04 -15.00
CA ARG A 18 3.45 -11.17 -13.77
C ARG A 18 2.72 -12.02 -12.75
N ALA A 19 1.44 -11.73 -12.49
CA ALA A 19 0.62 -12.50 -11.56
C ALA A 19 0.45 -13.97 -11.99
N ARG A 20 0.39 -14.26 -13.30
CA ARG A 20 0.30 -15.63 -13.82
C ARG A 20 1.55 -16.47 -13.54
N LYS A 21 2.73 -15.84 -13.49
CA LYS A 21 4.01 -16.51 -13.21
C LYS A 21 4.25 -16.79 -11.72
N MET A 22 3.47 -16.16 -10.83
CA MET A 22 3.63 -16.35 -9.39
C MET A 22 3.15 -17.72 -8.93
N THR A 23 3.87 -18.34 -7.99
CA THR A 23 3.38 -19.51 -7.26
C THR A 23 2.18 -19.17 -6.39
N VAL A 24 1.52 -20.19 -5.82
CA VAL A 24 0.38 -19.99 -4.91
C VAL A 24 0.82 -19.21 -3.66
N GLU A 25 1.98 -19.56 -3.11
CA GLU A 25 2.58 -18.91 -1.95
C GLU A 25 2.94 -17.45 -2.27
N GLU A 26 3.50 -17.20 -3.45
CA GLU A 26 3.82 -15.84 -3.89
C GLU A 26 2.57 -14.98 -4.04
N LYS A 27 1.49 -15.53 -4.60
CA LYS A 27 0.19 -14.84 -4.72
C LYS A 27 -0.41 -14.55 -3.35
N LEU A 28 -0.40 -15.52 -2.45
CA LEU A 28 -0.91 -15.37 -1.09
C LEU A 28 -0.19 -14.23 -0.35
N LEU A 29 1.12 -14.14 -0.51
CA LEU A 29 1.95 -13.12 0.15
C LEU A 29 2.00 -11.79 -0.60
N ALA A 30 1.45 -11.68 -1.82
CA ALA A 30 1.50 -10.44 -2.60
C ALA A 30 0.77 -9.28 -1.89
N GLY A 31 -0.43 -9.55 -1.35
CA GLY A 31 -1.20 -8.58 -0.58
C GLY A 31 -0.49 -8.14 0.70
N PRO A 32 -0.12 -9.06 1.61
CA PRO A 32 0.60 -8.73 2.84
C PRO A 32 1.89 -7.93 2.61
N ARG A 33 2.71 -8.29 1.60
CA ARG A 33 3.93 -7.53 1.28
C ARG A 33 3.63 -6.13 0.76
N LEU A 34 2.60 -5.96 -0.07
CA LEU A 34 2.20 -4.65 -0.53
C LEU A 34 1.71 -3.78 0.63
N PHE A 35 0.95 -4.36 1.56
CA PHE A 35 0.48 -3.67 2.75
C PHE A 35 1.63 -3.25 3.67
N GLU A 36 2.59 -4.13 3.93
CA GLU A 36 3.78 -3.82 4.73
C GLU A 36 4.61 -2.69 4.10
N PHE A 37 4.80 -2.72 2.78
CA PHE A 37 5.43 -1.64 2.03
C PHE A 37 4.68 -0.30 2.17
N ALA A 38 3.36 -0.30 2.05
CA ALA A 38 2.54 0.91 2.22
C ALA A 38 2.65 1.46 3.65
N CYS A 39 2.55 0.60 4.66
CA CYS A 39 2.74 0.97 6.07
C CYS A 39 4.14 1.58 6.31
N ARG A 40 5.18 1.06 5.67
CA ARG A 40 6.53 1.65 5.76
C ARG A 40 6.56 3.08 5.22
N ILE A 41 5.97 3.33 4.06
CA ILE A 41 5.88 4.70 3.50
C ILE A 41 5.10 5.62 4.45
N MET A 42 3.99 5.14 5.01
CA MET A 42 3.19 5.92 5.96
C MET A 42 3.99 6.29 7.21
N ARG A 43 4.80 5.38 7.76
CA ARG A 43 5.68 5.67 8.91
C ARG A 43 6.66 6.78 8.61
N GLU A 44 7.32 6.75 7.45
CA GLU A 44 8.22 7.83 7.05
C GLU A 44 7.47 9.16 6.95
N GLY A 45 6.28 9.16 6.35
CA GLY A 45 5.42 10.35 6.30
C GLY A 45 5.03 10.86 7.69
N ILE A 46 4.74 9.96 8.64
CA ILE A 46 4.42 10.32 10.03
C ILE A 46 5.63 10.95 10.72
N ARG A 47 6.83 10.35 10.60
CA ARG A 47 8.07 10.92 11.16
C ARG A 47 8.37 12.30 10.61
N MET A 48 8.11 12.54 9.32
CA MET A 48 8.27 13.86 8.72
C MET A 48 7.25 14.89 9.25
N GLN A 49 6.04 14.46 9.62
CA GLN A 49 4.99 15.32 10.15
C GLN A 49 5.16 15.60 11.65
N HIS A 50 5.80 14.68 12.38
CA HIS A 50 5.95 14.69 13.83
C HIS A 50 7.40 14.33 14.19
N ALA A 51 8.29 15.32 14.12
CA ALA A 51 9.73 15.13 14.34
C ALA A 51 10.08 14.74 15.80
N ASP A 52 9.16 14.94 16.74
CA ASP A 52 9.29 14.61 18.17
C ASP A 52 8.76 13.22 18.52
N PHE A 53 8.12 12.52 17.58
CA PHE A 53 7.62 11.17 17.84
C PHE A 53 8.77 10.16 17.91
N ASP A 54 8.72 9.32 18.94
CA ASP A 54 9.49 8.09 18.98
C ASP A 54 8.83 6.99 18.15
N ASP A 55 9.49 5.85 17.99
CA ASP A 55 8.98 4.76 17.16
C ASP A 55 7.63 4.22 17.67
N ALA A 56 7.38 4.23 18.98
CA ALA A 56 6.11 3.78 19.54
C ALA A 56 4.96 4.72 19.16
N ALA A 57 5.19 6.03 19.29
CA ALA A 57 4.23 7.06 18.88
C ALA A 57 3.94 7.01 17.37
N VAL A 58 4.96 6.73 16.54
CA VAL A 58 4.77 6.53 15.09
C VAL A 58 3.87 5.32 14.81
N GLU A 59 4.06 4.19 15.50
CA GLU A 59 3.19 3.01 15.33
C GLU A 59 1.76 3.26 15.80
N ASP A 60 1.57 3.94 16.92
CA ASP A 60 0.22 4.28 17.42
C ASP A 60 -0.51 5.22 16.47
N GLU A 61 0.22 6.18 15.90
CA GLU A 61 -0.31 7.06 14.88
C GLU A 61 -0.69 6.31 13.59
N LEU A 62 0.15 5.38 13.14
CA LEU A 62 -0.15 4.52 12.00
C LEU A 62 -1.42 3.70 12.25
N ARG A 63 -1.53 3.06 13.43
CA ARG A 63 -2.72 2.27 13.81
C ARG A 63 -3.99 3.13 13.80
N ARG A 64 -3.91 4.35 14.34
CA ARG A 64 -5.02 5.32 14.33
C ARG A 64 -5.47 5.64 12.90
N ARG A 65 -4.53 5.93 11.99
CA ARG A 65 -4.84 6.24 10.58
C ARG A 65 -5.47 5.04 9.86
N LEU A 66 -4.96 3.82 10.09
CA LEU A 66 -5.53 2.60 9.52
C LEU A 66 -6.95 2.33 10.03
N ALA A 67 -7.22 2.56 11.31
CA ALA A 67 -8.56 2.42 11.88
C ALA A 67 -9.55 3.41 11.25
N ILE A 68 -9.12 4.66 10.99
CA ILE A 68 -9.93 5.65 10.27
C ILE A 68 -10.20 5.18 8.84
N ALA A 69 -9.17 4.74 8.11
CA ALA A 69 -9.32 4.25 6.74
C ALA A 69 -10.33 3.10 6.64
N ARG A 70 -10.22 2.11 7.54
CA ARG A 70 -11.16 1.00 7.62
C ARG A 70 -12.60 1.47 7.86
N ARG A 71 -12.81 2.41 8.78
CA ARG A 71 -14.15 2.96 9.03
C ARG A 71 -14.73 3.67 7.82
N LEU A 72 -13.90 4.37 7.03
CA LEU A 72 -14.34 5.03 5.81
C LEU A 72 -14.73 4.02 4.72
N GLU A 73 -13.99 2.92 4.60
CA GLU A 73 -14.33 1.81 3.68
C GLU A 73 -15.65 1.14 4.06
N GLU A 74 -15.92 0.96 5.36
CA GLU A 74 -17.18 0.38 5.85
C GLU A 74 -18.41 1.29 5.63
N LEU A 75 -18.19 2.58 5.33
CA LEU A 75 -19.25 3.57 5.09
C LEU A 75 -19.50 3.84 3.59
N ALA A 76 -18.63 3.33 2.70
CA ALA A 76 -18.69 3.53 1.26
C ALA A 76 -19.49 2.40 0.57
#